data_AF-A0A7W8YGK6-F1
#
_entry.id   AF-A0A7W8YGK6-F1
#
_cell.length_a   1.000
_cell.length_b   1.000
_cell.length_c   1.000
_cell.angle_alpha   90.00
_cell.angle_beta   90.00
_cell.angle_gamma   90.00
#
_symmetry.space_group_name_H-M   'P 1'
#
loop_
_entity.id
_entity.type
_entity.pdbx_description
1 polymer ?
#
loop_
_entity_poly.entity_id
_entity_poly.type
_entity_poly.pdbx_seq_one_letter_code
_entity_poly.pdbx_strand_id
1 'polypeptide(L)'
;MGFITRVSAFTGALALAACASIDGKNEHAGLQMPGKVPANAAVAATWYNPPSEFPGICLTQFRDGSLRFDGGFAFFNPGRWTYDPAKAELRLQLAPTPSLALSHAQIVLHKNLLRVDGQKNTLVYSVKADTDAIGLGGFVFYRDMPCPAGV
;
A
#
# COMPACT_ATOMS: atom_id res chain seq x y z
N MET A 1 67.81 -23.52 15.38
CA MET A 1 67.70 -24.93 14.95
C MET A 1 67.28 -25.74 16.17
N GLY A 2 66.27 -26.61 16.19
CA GLY A 2 65.12 -26.87 15.29
C GLY A 2 63.83 -26.98 16.16
N PHE A 3 62.58 -27.03 15.68
CA PHE A 3 61.99 -27.96 14.69
C PHE A 3 62.16 -29.45 15.10
N ILE A 4 61.14 -30.34 15.13
CA ILE A 4 59.77 -30.24 14.55
C ILE A 4 58.76 -31.24 15.19
N THR A 5 57.48 -30.81 15.32
CA THR A 5 56.16 -31.52 15.36
C THR A 5 55.91 -32.83 16.18
N ARG A 6 54.66 -33.20 16.58
CA ARG A 6 53.33 -32.59 16.30
C ARG A 6 52.51 -32.29 17.58
N VAL A 7 51.41 -32.93 18.03
CA VAL A 7 50.58 -34.11 17.63
C VAL A 7 49.09 -33.82 18.01
N SER A 8 48.12 -34.63 17.56
CA SER A 8 46.67 -34.37 17.69
C SER A 8 45.92 -35.39 18.57
N ALA A 9 44.84 -34.94 19.22
CA ALA A 9 43.71 -35.77 19.66
C ALA A 9 42.38 -35.10 19.24
N PHE A 10 41.35 -35.89 18.92
CA PHE A 10 40.09 -35.42 18.33
C PHE A 10 38.96 -35.26 19.36
N THR A 11 38.35 -34.07 19.39
CA THR A 11 36.97 -33.81 19.86
C THR A 11 36.59 -32.40 19.39
N GLY A 12 35.35 -32.09 19.02
CA GLY A 12 34.16 -32.91 18.78
C GLY A 12 33.09 -31.99 18.18
N ALA A 13 32.42 -32.41 17.10
CA ALA A 13 31.64 -31.47 16.30
C ALA A 13 30.32 -31.04 16.97
N LEU A 14 29.99 -29.76 16.87
CA LEU A 14 28.61 -29.28 16.89
C LEU A 14 28.46 -28.08 15.95
N ALA A 15 28.08 -28.37 14.70
CA ALA A 15 27.66 -27.35 13.76
C ALA A 15 26.23 -26.94 14.11
N LEU A 16 26.05 -25.77 14.71
CA LEU A 16 24.79 -25.04 14.68
C LEU A 16 24.96 -23.88 13.71
N ALA A 17 24.18 -23.92 12.62
CA ALA A 17 24.17 -22.85 11.64
C ALA A 17 23.77 -21.55 12.33
N ALA A 18 24.59 -20.51 12.22
CA ALA A 18 24.10 -19.16 12.43
C ALA A 18 22.96 -18.94 11.43
N CYS A 19 21.76 -18.66 11.93
CA CYS A 19 20.60 -18.33 11.11
C CYS A 19 20.81 -16.95 10.47
N ALA A 20 21.68 -16.90 9.47
CA ALA A 20 21.79 -15.82 8.51
C ALA A 20 20.60 -15.88 7.55
N SER A 21 19.38 -15.78 8.10
CA SER A 21 18.24 -15.23 7.39
C SER A 21 18.55 -13.75 7.12
N ILE A 22 19.40 -13.54 6.12
CA ILE A 22 19.54 -12.26 5.41
C ILE A 22 18.19 -12.07 4.72
N ASP A 23 17.29 -11.39 5.43
CA ASP A 23 15.89 -11.32 5.05
C ASP A 23 15.78 -10.58 3.71
N GLY A 24 15.39 -11.33 2.69
CA GLY A 24 15.57 -10.94 1.30
C GLY A 24 14.54 -9.90 0.89
N LYS A 25 15.04 -8.71 0.50
CA LYS A 25 14.29 -7.66 -0.22
C LYS A 25 13.16 -6.98 0.58
N ASN A 26 13.46 -5.78 1.05
CA ASN A 26 12.46 -4.74 1.40
C ASN A 26 11.67 -4.20 0.16
N GLU A 27 11.43 -5.02 -0.88
CA GLU A 27 10.79 -4.60 -2.13
C GLU A 27 9.29 -4.28 -1.97
N HIS A 28 8.67 -4.71 -0.87
CA HIS A 28 7.29 -4.37 -0.50
C HIS A 28 7.18 -3.50 0.77
N ALA A 29 8.28 -2.90 1.27
CA ALA A 29 8.27 -2.07 2.48
C ALA A 29 7.37 -0.82 2.35
N GLY A 30 7.07 -0.39 1.12
CA GLY A 30 6.09 0.67 0.81
C GLY A 30 4.76 0.17 0.25
N LEU A 31 4.47 -1.14 0.33
CA LEU A 31 3.31 -1.80 -0.31
C LEU A 31 2.54 -2.74 0.63
N GLN A 32 2.68 -2.56 1.95
CA GLN A 32 1.87 -3.22 2.97
C GLN A 32 1.03 -2.19 3.72
N MET A 33 -0.28 -2.21 3.49
CA MET A 33 -1.25 -1.42 4.27
C MET A 33 -1.42 -1.99 5.68
N PRO A 34 -1.74 -1.18 6.70
CA PRO A 34 -2.23 -1.69 7.98
C PRO A 34 -3.69 -2.17 7.84
N GLY A 35 -4.29 -2.68 8.92
CA GLY A 35 -5.70 -3.15 8.92
C GLY A 35 -5.83 -4.63 8.56
N LYS A 36 -6.98 -5.03 8.00
CA LYS A 36 -7.31 -6.43 7.71
C LYS A 36 -6.53 -6.99 6.52
N VAL A 37 -6.21 -8.28 6.55
CA VAL A 37 -5.65 -9.00 5.40
C VAL A 37 -6.76 -9.26 4.37
N PRO A 38 -6.62 -8.83 3.09
CA PRO A 38 -7.61 -9.13 2.05
C PRO A 38 -7.67 -10.63 1.72
N ALA A 39 -8.85 -11.11 1.32
CA ALA A 39 -9.06 -12.50 0.94
C ALA A 39 -8.39 -12.89 -0.40
N ASN A 40 -8.14 -11.91 -1.29
CA ASN A 40 -7.37 -12.12 -2.51
C ASN A 40 -5.89 -11.79 -2.26
N ALA A 41 -5.00 -12.77 -2.42
CA ALA A 41 -3.57 -12.61 -2.18
C ALA A 41 -2.90 -11.51 -3.02
N ALA A 42 -3.39 -11.21 -4.23
CA ALA A 42 -2.87 -10.14 -5.07
C ALA A 42 -3.22 -8.72 -4.57
N VAL A 43 -4.18 -8.61 -3.63
CA VAL A 43 -4.69 -7.33 -3.11
C VAL A 43 -4.01 -7.00 -1.77
N ALA A 44 -3.64 -5.74 -1.61
CA ALA A 44 -3.11 -5.15 -0.38
C ALA A 44 -4.22 -4.50 0.46
N ALA A 45 -5.19 -3.84 -0.18
CA ALA A 45 -6.45 -3.38 0.43
C ALA A 45 -7.53 -3.09 -0.63
N THR A 46 -8.80 -3.08 -0.20
CA THR A 46 -9.92 -2.51 -0.96
C THR A 46 -10.52 -1.33 -0.19
N TRP A 47 -10.94 -0.32 -0.94
CA TRP A 47 -11.75 0.79 -0.44
C TRP A 47 -12.99 0.90 -1.34
N TYR A 48 -14.18 0.89 -0.74
CA TYR A 48 -15.44 0.80 -1.49
C TYR A 48 -16.39 1.93 -1.09
N ASN A 49 -16.91 2.64 -2.09
CA ASN A 49 -18.04 3.54 -1.96
C ASN A 49 -19.31 2.77 -2.38
N PRO A 50 -20.26 2.48 -1.48
CA PRO A 50 -21.50 1.78 -1.81
C PRO A 50 -22.36 2.54 -2.85
N PRO A 51 -23.18 1.85 -3.66
CA PRO A 51 -24.10 2.49 -4.59
C PRO A 51 -25.10 3.38 -3.86
N SER A 52 -25.51 4.45 -4.51
CA SER A 52 -26.53 5.39 -4.06
C SER A 52 -27.22 5.99 -5.29
N GLU A 53 -27.10 7.30 -5.53
CA GLU A 53 -27.46 7.93 -6.81
C GLU A 53 -26.60 7.43 -7.99
N PHE A 54 -25.35 7.03 -7.70
CA PHE A 54 -24.40 6.47 -8.66
C PHE A 54 -24.11 4.99 -8.36
N PRO A 55 -23.62 4.20 -9.35
CA PRO A 55 -23.05 2.88 -9.11
C PRO A 55 -21.96 2.92 -8.04
N GLY A 56 -21.83 1.84 -7.26
CA GLY A 56 -20.81 1.75 -6.22
C GLY A 56 -19.41 1.70 -6.82
N ILE A 57 -18.45 2.41 -6.24
CA ILE A 57 -17.12 2.60 -6.81
C ILE A 57 -16.10 1.81 -5.99
N CYS A 58 -15.37 0.92 -6.65
CA CYS A 58 -14.24 0.20 -6.06
C CYS A 58 -12.94 0.96 -6.30
N LEU A 59 -12.08 1.01 -5.28
CA LEU A 59 -10.68 1.41 -5.37
C LEU A 59 -9.85 0.22 -4.85
N THR A 60 -9.16 -0.47 -5.76
CA THR A 60 -8.32 -1.64 -5.44
C THR A 60 -6.84 -1.26 -5.41
N GLN A 61 -6.17 -1.60 -4.31
CA GLN A 61 -4.72 -1.47 -4.13
C GLN A 61 -4.08 -2.85 -4.25
N PHE A 62 -3.32 -3.08 -5.32
CA PHE A 62 -2.65 -4.36 -5.58
C PHE A 62 -1.23 -4.40 -5.02
N ARG A 63 -0.72 -5.59 -4.67
CA ARG A 63 0.60 -5.77 -4.03
C ARG A 63 1.81 -5.47 -4.93
N ASP A 64 1.58 -5.28 -6.22
CA ASP A 64 2.57 -4.79 -7.20
C ASP A 64 2.68 -3.25 -7.24
N GLY A 65 1.88 -2.55 -6.42
CA GLY A 65 1.81 -1.08 -6.41
C GLY A 65 0.88 -0.50 -7.47
N SER A 66 0.17 -1.31 -8.26
CA SER A 66 -0.88 -0.83 -9.15
C SER A 66 -2.15 -0.46 -8.39
N LEU A 67 -2.83 0.57 -8.87
CA LEU A 67 -4.07 1.12 -8.33
C LEU A 67 -5.10 1.14 -9.46
N ARG A 68 -6.32 0.65 -9.19
CA ARG A 68 -7.42 0.64 -10.16
C ARG A 68 -8.72 1.10 -9.51
N PHE A 69 -9.47 1.91 -10.25
CA PHE A 69 -10.84 2.30 -9.95
C PHE A 69 -11.81 1.56 -10.90
N ASP A 70 -12.84 0.93 -10.33
CA ASP A 70 -13.89 0.21 -11.06
C ASP A 70 -15.27 0.76 -10.64
N GLY A 71 -16.29 0.71 -11.51
CA GLY A 71 -17.60 1.35 -11.31
C GLY A 71 -17.63 2.89 -11.36
N GLY A 72 -16.47 3.56 -11.32
CA GLY A 72 -16.35 5.03 -11.39
C GLY A 72 -14.88 5.47 -11.43
N PHE A 73 -14.62 6.78 -11.52
CA PHE A 73 -13.26 7.37 -11.56
C PHE A 73 -12.27 6.74 -12.56
N ALA A 74 -12.76 6.09 -13.63
CA ALA A 74 -11.92 5.36 -14.59
C ALA A 74 -10.87 6.23 -15.30
N PHE A 75 -11.06 7.56 -15.34
CA PHE A 75 -10.07 8.53 -15.85
C PHE A 75 -8.82 8.67 -14.96
N PHE A 76 -8.82 8.14 -13.74
CA PHE A 76 -7.61 8.00 -12.91
C PHE A 76 -6.82 6.72 -13.19
N ASN A 77 -7.33 5.80 -14.01
CA ASN A 77 -6.63 4.58 -14.39
C ASN A 77 -5.63 4.83 -15.56
N PRO A 78 -4.49 4.13 -15.60
CA PRO A 78 -3.95 3.26 -14.55
C PRO A 78 -3.28 4.11 -13.45
N GLY A 79 -3.59 3.81 -12.19
CA GLY A 79 -2.95 4.47 -11.05
C GLY A 79 -1.74 3.70 -10.50
N ARG A 80 -1.07 4.30 -9.53
CA ARG A 80 -0.09 3.67 -8.63
C ARG A 80 -0.36 4.07 -7.19
N TRP A 81 0.06 3.25 -6.23
CA TRP A 81 -0.02 3.60 -4.81
C TRP A 81 1.24 3.19 -4.05
N THR A 82 1.50 3.87 -2.94
CA THR A 82 2.52 3.51 -1.95
C THR A 82 2.06 3.92 -0.54
N TYR A 83 2.65 3.31 0.48
CA TYR A 83 2.39 3.62 1.88
C TYR A 83 3.71 3.87 2.65
N ASP A 84 3.76 4.93 3.45
CA ASP A 84 4.90 5.26 4.33
C ASP A 84 4.53 4.92 5.78
N PRO A 85 4.94 3.75 6.30
CA PRO A 85 4.53 3.29 7.64
C PRO A 85 5.10 4.16 8.77
N ALA A 86 6.20 4.88 8.54
CA ALA A 86 6.80 5.77 9.54
C ALA A 86 6.02 7.10 9.68
N LYS A 87 5.24 7.49 8.67
CA LYS A 87 4.38 8.70 8.70
C LYS A 87 2.88 8.40 8.69
N ALA A 88 2.50 7.13 8.56
CA ALA A 88 1.13 6.69 8.25
C ALA A 88 0.55 7.42 7.01
N GLU A 89 1.37 7.64 5.96
CA GLU A 89 0.90 8.26 4.72
C GLU A 89 0.56 7.22 3.65
N LEU A 90 -0.70 7.13 3.24
CA LEU A 90 -1.08 6.50 1.98
C LEU A 90 -0.94 7.53 0.85
N ARG A 91 -0.33 7.13 -0.27
CA ARG A 91 -0.18 7.96 -1.47
C ARG A 91 -0.86 7.28 -2.65
N LEU A 92 -1.79 7.98 -3.30
CA LEU A 92 -2.44 7.55 -4.54
C LEU A 92 -1.91 8.45 -5.67
N GLN A 93 -1.07 7.90 -6.53
CA GLN A 93 -0.65 8.55 -7.77
C GLN A 93 -1.62 8.17 -8.88
N LEU A 94 -2.20 9.17 -9.52
CA LEU A 94 -3.30 9.01 -10.49
C LEU A 94 -2.80 9.30 -11.90
N ALA A 95 -3.55 8.86 -12.92
CA ALA A 95 -3.30 9.28 -14.29
C ALA A 95 -3.30 10.83 -14.42
N PRO A 96 -2.48 11.43 -15.31
CA PRO A 96 -2.31 12.87 -15.40
C PRO A 96 -3.63 13.64 -15.53
N THR A 97 -3.98 14.40 -14.50
CA THR A 97 -5.26 15.10 -14.36
C THR A 97 -4.98 16.60 -14.17
N PRO A 98 -5.07 17.43 -15.23
CA PRO A 98 -4.70 18.85 -15.18
C PRO A 98 -5.40 19.67 -14.10
N SER A 99 -6.59 19.24 -13.64
CA SER A 99 -7.37 19.90 -12.60
C SER A 99 -7.21 19.30 -11.20
N LEU A 100 -6.34 18.31 -10.96
CA LEU A 100 -6.39 17.47 -9.75
C LEU A 100 -6.46 18.27 -8.44
N ALA A 101 -5.65 19.32 -8.32
CA ALA A 101 -5.61 20.20 -7.15
C ALA A 101 -6.85 21.09 -7.03
N LEU A 102 -7.50 21.49 -8.13
CA LEU A 102 -8.76 22.22 -8.13
C LEU A 102 -9.92 21.30 -7.73
N SER A 103 -9.96 20.09 -8.32
CA SER A 103 -10.94 19.03 -8.04
C SER A 103 -10.87 18.48 -6.61
N HIS A 104 -9.82 18.81 -5.85
CA HIS A 104 -9.63 18.45 -4.43
C HIS A 104 -9.35 19.66 -3.53
N ALA A 105 -9.62 20.88 -3.99
CA ALA A 105 -9.29 22.11 -3.26
C ALA A 105 -10.05 22.23 -1.92
N GLN A 106 -11.24 21.64 -1.82
CA GLN A 106 -12.03 21.57 -0.58
C GLN A 106 -11.59 20.38 0.29
N ILE A 107 -10.32 20.38 0.71
CA ILE A 107 -9.68 19.29 1.49
C ILE A 107 -10.52 18.85 2.71
N VAL A 108 -11.27 19.76 3.33
CA VAL A 108 -12.19 19.47 4.45
C VAL A 108 -13.30 18.45 4.12
N LEU A 109 -13.69 18.28 2.85
CA LEU A 109 -14.63 17.23 2.41
C LEU A 109 -13.93 15.87 2.20
N HIS A 110 -12.62 15.89 1.94
CA HIS A 110 -11.82 14.73 1.66
C HIS A 110 -11.28 14.11 2.96
N LYS A 111 -12.13 13.33 3.65
CA LYS A 111 -11.77 12.59 4.88
C LYS A 111 -10.35 12.03 4.80
N ASN A 112 -9.53 12.41 5.77
CA ASN A 112 -8.13 12.00 5.95
C ASN A 112 -7.12 12.45 4.86
N LEU A 113 -7.51 13.27 3.88
CA LEU A 113 -6.57 13.86 2.91
C LEU A 113 -5.68 14.90 3.61
N LEU A 114 -4.36 14.71 3.53
CA LEU A 114 -3.36 15.62 4.09
C LEU A 114 -2.93 16.70 3.09
N ARG A 115 -2.75 16.33 1.81
CA ARG A 115 -2.29 17.24 0.75
C ARG A 115 -2.51 16.67 -0.65
N VAL A 116 -2.47 17.55 -1.65
CA VAL A 116 -2.42 17.22 -3.07
C VAL A 116 -1.08 17.68 -3.65
N ASP A 117 -0.28 16.73 -4.15
CA ASP A 117 0.91 17.02 -4.95
C ASP A 117 0.49 17.10 -6.43
N GLY A 118 0.07 18.28 -6.85
CA GLY A 118 -0.41 18.52 -8.21
C GLY A 118 0.67 18.34 -9.29
N GLN A 119 1.96 18.47 -8.94
CA GLN A 119 3.06 18.22 -9.88
C GLN A 119 3.22 16.72 -10.18
N LYS A 120 3.01 15.85 -9.18
CA LYS A 120 3.13 14.38 -9.33
C LYS A 120 1.81 13.67 -9.63
N ASN A 121 0.70 14.40 -9.67
CA ASN A 121 -0.67 13.88 -9.70
C ASN A 121 -0.98 12.93 -8.53
N THR A 122 -0.53 13.30 -7.33
CA THR A 122 -0.60 12.43 -6.15
C THR A 122 -1.47 13.01 -5.04
N LEU A 123 -2.48 12.26 -4.60
CA LEU A 123 -3.23 12.51 -3.37
C LEU A 123 -2.51 11.81 -2.20
N VAL A 124 -2.37 12.49 -1.06
CA VAL A 124 -1.72 11.92 0.14
C VAL A 124 -2.66 11.97 1.33
N TYR A 125 -2.91 10.82 1.94
CA TYR A 125 -3.85 10.60 3.04
C TYR A 125 -3.13 10.14 4.30
N SER A 126 -3.64 10.51 5.48
CA SER A 126 -3.27 9.84 6.74
C SER A 126 -4.09 8.56 6.87
N VAL A 127 -3.43 7.40 6.89
CA VAL A 127 -4.09 6.10 7.04
C VAL A 127 -3.35 5.27 8.06
N LYS A 128 -4.02 5.03 9.19
CA LYS A 128 -3.58 4.15 10.28
C LYS A 128 -4.34 2.82 10.21
N ALA A 129 -4.17 1.97 11.24
CA ALA A 129 -4.91 0.70 11.37
C ALA A 129 -6.40 0.91 11.69
N ASP A 130 -6.72 1.97 12.43
CA ASP A 130 -8.06 2.43 12.86
C ASP A 130 -8.73 3.41 11.86
N THR A 131 -8.23 3.48 10.63
CA THR A 131 -8.78 4.38 9.60
C THR A 131 -9.79 3.67 8.71
N ASP A 132 -11.06 3.78 9.08
CA ASP A 132 -12.17 3.06 8.42
C ASP A 132 -12.62 3.66 7.08
N ALA A 133 -12.24 4.90 6.76
CA ALA A 133 -12.65 5.57 5.51
C ALA A 133 -11.71 6.68 5.04
N ILE A 134 -11.74 6.95 3.72
CA ILE A 134 -11.09 8.10 3.06
C ILE A 134 -12.09 8.83 2.15
N GLY A 135 -11.82 10.10 1.83
CA GLY A 135 -12.63 10.91 0.93
C GLY A 135 -11.91 11.25 -0.39
N LEU A 136 -12.53 10.99 -1.54
CA LEU A 136 -11.95 11.20 -2.87
C LEU A 136 -13.03 11.72 -3.83
N GLY A 137 -12.75 12.82 -4.53
CA GLY A 137 -13.71 13.44 -5.48
C GLY A 137 -15.12 13.74 -4.93
N GLY A 138 -15.29 13.94 -3.62
CA GLY A 138 -16.58 14.14 -2.96
C GLY A 138 -17.24 12.86 -2.39
N PHE A 139 -16.75 11.69 -2.78
CA PHE A 139 -17.26 10.39 -2.33
C PHE A 139 -16.50 9.88 -1.09
N VAL A 140 -17.19 9.13 -0.22
CA VAL A 140 -16.59 8.44 0.92
C VAL A 140 -16.40 6.96 0.58
N PHE A 141 -15.14 6.51 0.62
CA PHE A 141 -14.77 5.12 0.42
C PHE A 141 -14.43 4.50 1.78
N TYR A 142 -15.12 3.43 2.15
CA TYR A 142 -14.88 2.71 3.40
C TYR A 142 -13.92 1.53 3.16
N ARG A 143 -13.06 1.28 4.15
CA ARG A 143 -12.02 0.25 4.13
C ARG A 143 -12.62 -1.15 4.30
N ASP A 144 -11.91 -2.18 3.83
CA ASP A 144 -12.10 -3.60 4.17
C ASP A 144 -13.48 -4.21 3.84
N MET A 145 -14.37 -3.42 3.24
CA MET A 145 -15.55 -3.91 2.53
C MET A 145 -15.11 -4.56 1.20
N PRO A 146 -15.69 -5.71 0.83
CA PRO A 146 -15.40 -6.34 -0.45
C PRO A 146 -16.03 -5.51 -1.58
N CYS A 147 -15.25 -5.20 -2.61
CA CYS A 147 -15.82 -4.74 -3.87
C CYS A 147 -16.64 -5.88 -4.49
N PRO A 148 -17.83 -5.62 -5.05
CA PRO A 148 -18.60 -6.63 -5.77
C PRO A 148 -17.83 -7.18 -6.98
N ALA A 149 -18.10 -8.43 -7.36
CA ALA A 149 -17.62 -8.98 -8.62
C ALA A 149 -18.51 -8.48 -9.77
N GLY A 150 -17.91 -7.82 -10.78
CA GLY A 150 -18.64 -7.35 -11.97
C GLY A 150 -19.09 -5.88 -11.92
N VAL A 151 -18.28 -5.00 -11.31
CA VAL A 151 -18.36 -3.53 -11.47
C VAL A 151 -17.29 -3.02 -12.44
#